data_AF-A0A016QTU3-F1
#
_entry.id   AF-A0A016QTU3-F1
#
_cell.length_a   1.000
_cell.length_b   1.000
_cell.length_c   1.000
_cell.angle_alpha   90.00
_cell.angle_beta   90.00
_cell.angle_gamma   90.00
#
_symmetry.space_group_name_H-M   'P 1'
#
loop_
_entity.id
_entity.type
_entity.pdbx_description
1 polymer ?
#
loop_
_entity_poly.entity_id
_entity_poly.type
_entity_poly.pdbx_seq_one_letter_code
_entity_poly.pdbx_strand_id
1 'polypeptide(L)'
;MPDAPPALTYREAYARLSRIAAELETGEADLDRVLPLLEEARAAYAACRERIEAVRAVLAGDWMEAEDGEEDGGPGAGSPELDADQEA
;
A
#
# COMPACT_ATOMS: atom_id res chain seq x y z
N MET A 1 -13.96 25.30 -19.48
CA MET A 1 -13.42 24.82 -18.19
C MET A 1 -11.97 24.50 -18.47
N PRO A 2 -10.98 25.16 -17.84
CA PRO A 2 -9.59 24.79 -18.07
C PRO A 2 -9.37 23.38 -17.53
N ASP A 3 -8.82 22.50 -18.38
CA ASP A 3 -8.37 21.16 -18.01
C ASP A 3 -7.44 21.25 -16.79
N ALA A 4 -7.79 20.53 -15.72
CA ALA A 4 -6.87 20.33 -14.60
C ALA A 4 -5.58 19.68 -15.14
N PRO A 5 -4.39 20.08 -14.66
CA PRO A 5 -3.15 19.48 -15.12
C PRO A 5 -3.22 17.96 -14.92
N PRO A 6 -2.72 17.16 -15.89
CA PRO A 6 -2.78 15.71 -15.80
C PRO A 6 -2.12 15.25 -14.49
N ALA A 7 -2.81 14.39 -13.76
CA ALA A 7 -2.28 13.82 -12.52
C ALA A 7 -0.93 13.16 -12.80
N LEU A 8 0.08 13.50 -12.00
CA LEU A 8 1.46 13.00 -12.14
C LEU A 8 1.48 11.47 -12.21
N THR A 9 2.33 10.93 -13.08
CA THR A 9 2.59 9.49 -13.11
C THR A 9 3.39 9.09 -11.86
N TYR A 10 3.34 7.80 -11.49
CA TYR A 10 4.13 7.27 -10.37
C TYR A 10 5.63 7.61 -10.51
N ARG A 11 6.18 7.46 -11.72
CA ARG A 11 7.58 7.74 -12.02
C ARG A 11 7.93 9.21 -11.77
N GLU A 12 7.08 10.14 -12.21
CA GLU A 12 7.30 11.58 -12.06
C GLU A 12 7.17 12.01 -10.60
N ALA A 13 6.16 11.48 -9.88
CA ALA A 13 5.99 11.73 -8.46
C ALA A 13 7.18 11.22 -7.64
N TYR A 14 7.67 10.01 -7.94
CA TYR A 14 8.86 9.45 -7.29
C TYR A 14 10.12 10.26 -7.59
N ALA A 15 10.35 10.66 -8.83
CA ALA A 15 11.50 11.48 -9.21
C ALA A 15 11.51 12.84 -8.51
N ARG A 16 10.33 13.43 -8.30
CA ARG A 16 10.17 14.68 -7.55
C ARG A 16 10.51 14.47 -6.07
N LEU A 17 9.97 13.40 -5.47
CA LEU A 17 10.25 13.03 -4.08
C LEU A 17 11.76 12.80 -3.85
N SER A 18 12.43 12.07 -4.75
CA SER A 18 13.86 11.78 -4.63
C SER A 18 14.72 13.03 -4.75
N ARG A 19 14.32 14.00 -5.59
CA ARG A 19 15.02 15.29 -5.70
C ARG A 19 14.91 16.08 -4.40
N ILE A 20 13.70 16.17 -3.84
CA ILE A 20 13.46 16.90 -2.59
C ILE A 20 14.24 16.24 -1.44
N ALA A 21 14.26 14.91 -1.36
CA ALA A 21 15.04 14.20 -0.35
C ALA A 21 16.55 14.51 -0.47
N ALA A 22 17.11 14.47 -1.68
CA ALA A 22 18.50 14.84 -1.91
C ALA A 22 18.80 16.30 -1.51
N GLU A 23 17.87 17.21 -1.78
CA GLU A 23 18.01 18.64 -1.42
C GLU A 23 17.97 18.83 0.10
N LEU A 24 17.10 18.13 0.81
CA LEU A 24 17.04 18.16 2.28
C LEU A 24 18.26 17.53 2.94
N GLU A 25 18.83 16.46 2.35
CA GLU A 25 20.06 15.80 2.85
C GLU A 25 21.30 16.69 2.77
N THR A 26 21.34 17.66 1.85
CA THR A 26 22.46 18.63 1.80
C THR A 26 22.53 19.54 3.03
N GLY A 27 21.44 19.67 3.79
CA GLY A 27 21.41 20.45 5.02
C GLY A 27 21.53 21.97 4.84
N GLU A 28 21.60 22.48 3.61
CA GLU A 28 21.70 23.91 3.29
C GLU A 28 20.33 24.60 3.18
N ALA A 29 19.23 23.85 3.34
CA ALA A 29 17.88 24.42 3.33
C ALA A 29 17.56 25.09 4.68
N ASP A 30 17.49 26.43 4.68
CA ASP A 30 16.96 27.20 5.81
C ASP A 30 15.50 26.79 6.12
N LEU A 31 15.05 26.94 7.37
CA LEU A 31 13.75 26.45 7.86
C LEU A 31 12.58 26.94 6.99
N ASP A 32 12.67 28.19 6.52
CA ASP A 32 11.69 28.83 5.64
C ASP A 32 11.64 28.20 4.23
N ARG A 33 12.72 27.55 3.79
CA ARG A 33 12.77 26.77 2.54
C ARG A 33 12.38 25.31 2.72
N VAL A 34 12.57 24.75 3.91
CA VAL A 34 12.19 23.36 4.20
C VAL A 34 10.68 23.16 4.18
N LEU A 35 9.91 24.11 4.72
CA LEU A 35 8.45 24.00 4.78
C LEU A 35 7.79 23.82 3.39
N PRO A 36 8.07 24.66 2.38
CA PRO A 36 7.57 24.46 1.02
C PRO A 36 8.00 23.12 0.40
N LEU A 37 9.26 22.72 0.60
CA LEU A 37 9.77 21.43 0.12
C LEU A 37 9.01 20.25 0.74
N LEU A 38 8.66 20.35 2.02
CA LEU A 38 7.91 19.33 2.73
C LEU A 38 6.47 19.18 2.19
N GLU A 39 5.81 20.30 1.89
CA GLU A 39 4.47 20.29 1.29
C GLU A 39 4.49 19.67 -0.11
N GLU A 40 5.49 20.02 -0.92
CA GLU A 40 5.67 19.45 -2.25
C GLU A 40 6.00 17.94 -2.18
N ALA A 41 6.84 17.53 -1.22
CA ALA A 41 7.12 16.13 -0.96
C ALA A 41 5.87 15.36 -0.52
N ARG A 42 5.04 15.95 0.34
CA ARG A 42 3.78 15.34 0.80
C ARG A 42 2.81 15.11 -0.37
N ALA A 43 2.70 16.08 -1.28
CA ALA A 43 1.86 15.95 -2.47
C ALA A 43 2.39 14.86 -3.42
N ALA A 44 3.70 14.84 -3.67
CA ALA A 44 4.34 13.80 -4.47
C ALA A 44 4.15 12.41 -3.85
N TYR A 45 4.31 12.29 -2.53
CA TYR A 45 4.10 11.04 -1.81
C TYR A 45 2.65 10.56 -1.88
N ALA A 46 1.66 11.45 -1.75
CA ALA A 46 0.25 11.10 -1.89
C ALA A 46 -0.05 10.49 -3.26
N ALA A 47 0.47 11.09 -4.33
CA ALA A 47 0.33 10.55 -5.68
C ALA A 47 1.00 9.17 -5.85
N CYS A 48 2.20 8.97 -5.27
CA CYS A 48 2.84 7.66 -5.24
C CYS A 48 1.99 6.62 -4.52
N ARG A 49 1.45 6.98 -3.35
CA ARG A 49 0.66 6.09 -2.51
C ARG A 49 -0.63 5.67 -3.20
N GLU A 50 -1.35 6.62 -3.80
CA GLU A 50 -2.60 6.35 -4.53
C GLU A 50 -2.38 5.33 -5.65
N ARG A 51 -1.29 5.45 -6.41
CA ARG A 51 -0.95 4.50 -7.48
C ARG A 51 -0.62 3.12 -6.94
N ILE A 52 0.12 3.04 -5.82
CA ILE A 52 0.43 1.77 -5.16
C ILE A 52 -0.85 1.13 -4.61
N GLU A 53 -1.75 1.92 -4.02
CA GLU A 53 -3.03 1.45 -3.50
C GLU A 53 -3.92 0.91 -4.63
N ALA A 54 -3.98 1.59 -5.79
CA ALA A 54 -4.68 1.09 -6.96
C ALA A 54 -4.12 -0.25 -7.45
N VAL A 55 -2.78 -0.41 -7.51
CA VAL A 55 -2.16 -1.69 -7.88
C VAL A 55 -2.45 -2.77 -6.84
N ARG A 56 -2.39 -2.45 -5.55
CA ARG A 56 -2.74 -3.39 -4.47
C ARG A 56 -4.19 -3.83 -4.54
N ALA A 57 -5.11 -2.94 -4.88
CA ALA A 57 -6.53 -3.26 -5.03
C ALA A 57 -6.77 -4.20 -6.21
N VAL A 58 -6.10 -3.98 -7.34
CA VAL A 58 -6.16 -4.90 -8.51
C VAL A 58 -5.61 -6.27 -8.12
N LEU A 59 -4.44 -6.33 -7.47
CA LEU A 59 -3.87 -7.60 -7.02
C LEU A 59 -4.75 -8.29 -5.99
N ALA A 60 -5.36 -7.57 -5.04
CA ALA A 60 -6.27 -8.17 -4.08
C ALA A 60 -7.56 -8.70 -4.73
N GLY A 61 -8.07 -8.02 -5.76
CA GLY A 61 -9.22 -8.48 -6.53
C GLY A 61 -8.91 -9.73 -7.35
N ASP A 62 -7.80 -9.73 -8.09
CA ASP A 62 -7.35 -10.87 -8.90
C ASP A 62 -7.04 -12.11 -8.05
N TRP A 63 -6.65 -11.93 -6.78
CA TRP A 63 -6.31 -13.04 -5.88
C TRP A 63 -7.51 -13.51 -5.05
N MET A 64 -8.49 -12.66 -4.73
CA MET A 64 -9.74 -13.10 -4.10
C MET A 64 -10.66 -13.84 -5.08
N GLU A 65 -10.65 -13.50 -6.37
CA GLU A 65 -11.43 -14.24 -7.39
C GLU A 65 -10.88 -15.67 -7.64
N ALA A 66 -9.65 -15.95 -7.18
CA ALA A 66 -9.04 -17.27 -7.20
C ALA A 66 -9.37 -18.14 -5.97
N GLU A 67 -10.03 -17.60 -4.93
CA GLU A 67 -10.39 -18.34 -3.70
C GLU A 67 -11.90 -18.62 -3.55
N ASP A 68 -12.78 -18.00 -4.36
CA ASP A 68 -14.24 -18.26 -4.36
C ASP A 68 -14.66 -19.38 -5.33
N GLY A 69 -14.04 -20.55 -5.17
CA GLY A 69 -14.28 -21.71 -6.01
C GLY A 69 -14.20 -23.05 -5.28
N GLU A 70 -14.80 -23.17 -4.09
CA GLU A 70 -15.41 -24.43 -3.60
C GLU A 70 -16.16 -24.20 -2.27
N GLU A 71 -17.48 -23.96 -2.31
CA GLU A 71 -18.38 -24.40 -1.23
C GLU A 71 -19.26 -25.52 -1.80
N ASP A 72 -18.87 -26.78 -1.57
CA ASP A 72 -19.82 -27.89 -1.48
C ASP A 72 -19.38 -28.87 -0.38
N GLY A 73 -20.24 -29.00 0.64
CA GLY A 73 -20.38 -30.21 1.44
C GLY A 73 -19.39 -30.46 2.59
N GLY A 74 -19.77 -30.09 3.81
CA GLY A 74 -19.35 -30.87 4.99
C GLY A 74 -19.84 -32.33 4.89
N PRO A 75 -19.19 -33.30 5.54
CA PRO A 75 -19.34 -33.39 6.99
C PRO A 75 -18.07 -33.79 7.77
N GLY A 76 -18.01 -33.29 9.00
CA GLY A 76 -17.33 -33.84 10.19
C GLY A 76 -16.14 -34.77 10.00
N ALA A 77 -14.93 -34.25 10.27
CA ALA A 77 -13.85 -35.04 10.86
C ALA A 77 -13.65 -34.53 12.28
N GLY A 78 -14.01 -35.37 13.26
CA GLY A 78 -14.09 -35.02 14.67
C GLY A 78 -12.76 -34.58 15.27
N SER A 79 -12.86 -33.66 16.22
CA SER A 79 -11.87 -33.49 17.26
C SER A 79 -11.60 -34.86 17.90
N PRO A 80 -10.36 -35.35 17.98
CA PRO A 80 -10.07 -36.42 18.92
C PRO A 80 -10.24 -35.82 20.32
N GLU A 81 -11.35 -36.15 20.99
CA GLU A 81 -11.43 -36.06 22.44
C GLU A 81 -10.33 -36.97 22.99
N LEU A 82 -9.26 -36.34 23.47
CA LEU A 82 -8.28 -36.99 24.33
C LEU A 82 -8.97 -37.22 25.68
N ASP A 83 -9.70 -38.32 25.79
CA ASP A 83 -10.12 -38.86 27.07
C ASP A 83 -8.85 -39.22 27.85
N ALA A 84 -8.64 -38.46 28.92
CA ALA A 84 -7.81 -38.86 30.02
C ALA A 84 -8.46 -40.08 30.72
N ASP A 85 -7.60 -41.00 31.15
CA ASP A 85 -7.86 -42.06 32.13
C ASP A 85 -8.34 -43.44 31.62
N GLN A 86 -7.41 -44.41 31.57
CA GLN A 86 -7.73 -45.76 32.08
C GLN A 86 -6.46 -46.50 32.54
N GLU A 87 -6.34 -46.63 33.85
CA GLU A 87 -5.53 -47.63 34.53
C GLU A 87 -5.95 -49.07 34.16
N ALA A 88 -4.97 -49.96 33.96
CA ALA A 88 -5.08 -51.41 34.22
C ALA A 88 -3.68 -52.07 34.27
#